data_AF-A0A537VJ14-F1
#
_entry.id   AF-A0A537VJ14-F1
#
_cell.length_a   1.000
_cell.length_b   1.000
_cell.length_c   1.000
_cell.angle_alpha   90.00
_cell.angle_beta   90.00
_cell.angle_gamma   90.00
#
_symmetry.space_group_name_H-M   'P 1'
#
loop_
_entity.id
_entity.type
_entity.pdbx_description
1 polymer ?
#
loop_
_entity_poly.entity_id
_entity_poly.type
_entity_poly.pdbx_seq_one_letter_code
_entity_poly.pdbx_strand_id
1 'polypeptide(L)'
;MDYALVQRPKVDGLRTAGTFKFGIEEEYFLVDAETKSVVRNMSQPFFEAAKAATDGRISPEFLQPQIEVISSPHDNVADARAELRALRRTISTVAAEHGLAILAAGTHPTAAWRSAQQTNKERYDSVMHDLQMIGQRDLLCGLHVHVELPDPDQRIDVMYRMLPYLPLFLALSTSSPFWQSRRTGLKGYRLAAYDELPRTGVPDLFRTQEEFDAYVTALVRAGVIADSSYIWWAIRPSLLNPTLELRAPDSCTLVEDAIAIAALYRTVARHLYVNPWRNADLDAVARAIIVENKWQAQRYGVHATFAAEEGAMTVAEMVERVICDTAADAAALGCTAEINRCRAIVGSGTSADAQLAVFEAHIQSGSPGTALRAVTEWIAAATLQ
;
A
#
# COMPACT_ATOMS: atom_id res chain seq x y z
N MET A 1 -29.91 -16.80 -22.97
CA MET A 1 -29.38 -18.04 -22.36
C MET A 1 -29.68 -17.96 -20.88
N ASP A 2 -30.54 -18.85 -20.40
CA ASP A 2 -31.04 -18.86 -19.03
C ASP A 2 -29.90 -19.05 -18.02
N TYR A 3 -29.69 -18.02 -17.20
CA TYR A 3 -28.87 -18.13 -16.00
C TYR A 3 -29.63 -18.97 -14.97
N ALA A 4 -29.37 -20.28 -14.96
CA ALA A 4 -29.81 -21.14 -13.89
C ALA A 4 -29.19 -20.65 -12.57
N LEU A 5 -30.04 -20.12 -11.69
CA LEU A 5 -29.74 -19.77 -10.32
C LEU A 5 -29.20 -21.00 -9.60
N VAL A 6 -27.88 -21.08 -9.46
CA VAL A 6 -27.24 -22.04 -8.54
C VAL A 6 -27.79 -21.74 -7.15
N GLN A 7 -28.53 -22.69 -6.59
CA GLN A 7 -29.11 -22.59 -5.26
C GLN A 7 -27.97 -22.43 -4.24
N ARG A 8 -27.89 -21.24 -3.66
CA ARG A 8 -26.98 -20.88 -2.58
C ARG A 8 -27.41 -21.64 -1.31
N PRO A 9 -26.50 -22.32 -0.59
CA PRO A 9 -26.82 -22.82 0.74
C PRO A 9 -27.14 -21.63 1.64
N LYS A 10 -28.31 -21.65 2.30
CA LYS A 10 -28.55 -20.78 3.45
C LYS A 10 -27.62 -21.24 4.56
N VAL A 11 -26.59 -20.44 4.84
CA VAL A 11 -25.76 -20.63 6.03
C VAL A 11 -26.56 -20.12 7.22
N ASP A 12 -27.30 -21.02 7.86
CA ASP A 12 -27.90 -20.79 9.17
C ASP A 12 -26.77 -20.66 10.21
N GLY A 13 -26.71 -19.49 10.87
CA GLY A 13 -25.82 -19.25 12.01
C GLY A 13 -24.75 -18.19 11.72
N LEU A 14 -25.09 -16.93 12.00
CA LEU A 14 -24.13 -15.86 12.27
C LEU A 14 -23.15 -16.31 13.37
N ARG A 15 -22.00 -16.89 12.99
CA ARG A 15 -20.81 -16.88 13.85
C ARG A 15 -20.20 -15.48 13.77
N THR A 16 -20.78 -14.58 14.55
CA THR A 16 -20.35 -13.20 14.83
C THR A 16 -19.59 -13.21 16.14
N ALA A 17 -18.26 -13.09 16.11
CA ALA A 17 -17.44 -12.70 17.29
C ALA A 17 -15.96 -12.43 16.94
N GLY A 18 -15.65 -11.86 15.77
CA GLY A 18 -14.31 -11.35 15.49
C GLY A 18 -14.40 -9.94 14.97
N THR A 19 -13.56 -9.05 15.47
CA THR A 19 -13.70 -7.60 15.31
C THR A 19 -13.18 -7.07 13.97
N PHE A 20 -12.46 -7.89 13.19
CA PHE A 20 -11.75 -7.47 11.98
C PHE A 20 -11.04 -6.13 12.19
N LYS A 21 -10.37 -5.96 13.35
CA LYS A 21 -9.67 -4.72 13.66
C LYS A 21 -8.64 -4.45 12.60
N PHE A 22 -8.39 -3.18 12.33
CA PHE A 22 -7.43 -2.81 11.32
C PHE A 22 -6.53 -1.67 11.78
N GLY A 23 -5.30 -1.69 11.30
CA GLY A 23 -4.29 -0.66 11.53
C GLY A 23 -3.73 -0.19 10.19
N ILE A 24 -3.26 1.05 10.15
CA ILE A 24 -2.69 1.68 8.97
C ILE A 24 -1.27 2.13 9.27
N GLU A 25 -0.34 1.81 8.38
CA GLU A 25 1.02 2.33 8.38
C GLU A 25 1.20 3.21 7.14
N GLU A 26 1.63 4.46 7.33
CA GLU A 26 1.96 5.37 6.23
C GLU A 26 3.44 5.74 6.27
N GLU A 27 4.09 5.57 5.13
CA GLU A 27 5.46 6.01 4.92
C GLU A 27 5.47 7.39 4.23
N TYR A 28 6.33 8.29 4.69
CA TYR A 28 6.49 9.64 4.15
C TYR A 28 7.94 9.96 3.84
N PHE A 29 8.15 10.77 2.80
CA PHE A 29 9.44 11.43 2.58
C PHE A 29 9.55 12.66 3.48
N LEU A 30 10.67 12.77 4.18
CA LEU A 30 11.09 13.98 4.89
C LEU A 30 11.90 14.86 3.94
N VAL A 31 11.44 16.09 3.74
CA VAL A 31 12.05 17.04 2.80
C VAL A 31 12.33 18.37 3.48
N ASP A 32 13.25 19.12 2.88
CA ASP A 32 13.45 20.54 3.21
C ASP A 32 12.17 21.35 2.90
N ALA A 33 11.75 22.20 3.84
CA ALA A 33 10.46 22.89 3.75
C ALA A 33 10.40 23.92 2.61
N GLU A 34 11.52 24.48 2.17
CA GLU A 34 11.56 25.53 1.13
C GLU A 34 11.72 24.92 -0.28
N THR A 35 12.65 23.99 -0.41
CA THR A 35 13.05 23.40 -1.69
C THR A 35 12.27 22.14 -2.04
N LYS A 36 11.64 21.51 -1.05
CA LYS A 36 11.01 20.18 -1.15
C LYS A 36 11.96 19.10 -1.66
N SER A 37 13.26 19.27 -1.43
CA SER A 37 14.24 18.23 -1.74
C SER A 37 14.36 17.27 -0.56
N VAL A 38 14.51 15.96 -0.85
CA VAL A 38 14.77 14.96 0.19
C VAL A 38 15.98 15.33 1.01
N VAL A 39 15.86 15.22 2.34
CA VAL A 39 17.01 15.44 3.22
C VAL A 39 18.01 14.30 3.06
N ARG A 40 19.29 14.59 3.24
CA ARG A 40 20.30 13.51 3.23
C ARG A 40 20.25 12.68 4.49
N ASN A 41 20.09 13.38 5.62
CA ASN A 41 20.15 12.80 6.95
C ASN A 41 18.93 13.28 7.75
N MET A 42 18.30 12.35 8.46
CA MET A 42 17.26 12.72 9.42
C MET A 42 17.91 13.30 10.67
N SER A 43 17.42 14.46 11.10
CA SER A 43 17.87 15.10 12.33
C SER A 43 17.39 14.27 13.54
N GLN A 44 18.32 13.84 14.40
CA GLN A 44 18.01 13.14 15.65
C GLN A 44 17.06 13.96 16.55
N PRO A 45 17.28 15.29 16.75
CA PRO A 45 16.31 16.14 17.45
C PRO A 45 14.89 16.11 16.87
N PHE A 46 14.76 16.14 15.54
CA PHE A 46 13.44 16.03 14.90
C PHE A 46 12.79 14.68 15.23
N PHE A 47 13.55 13.58 15.09
CA PHE A 47 13.01 12.25 15.33
C PHE A 47 12.58 12.06 16.78
N GLU A 48 13.36 12.55 17.75
CA GLU A 48 13.00 12.52 19.17
C GLU A 48 11.74 13.34 19.48
N ALA A 49 11.64 14.55 18.92
CA ALA A 49 10.46 15.40 19.08
C ALA A 49 9.21 14.76 18.45
N ALA A 50 9.34 14.21 17.24
CA ALA A 50 8.24 13.53 16.54
C ALA A 50 7.81 12.27 17.30
N LYS A 51 8.76 11.52 17.85
CA LYS A 51 8.48 10.33 18.66
C LYS A 51 7.75 10.68 19.95
N ALA A 52 8.14 11.74 20.63
CA ALA A 52 7.43 12.22 21.81
C ALA A 52 6.01 12.70 21.45
N ALA A 53 5.87 13.49 20.38
CA ALA A 53 4.58 14.06 19.98
C ALA A 53 3.56 13.03 19.46
N THR A 54 4.04 11.87 19.02
CA THR A 54 3.20 10.77 18.49
C THR A 54 3.04 9.61 19.47
N ASP A 55 3.48 9.73 20.73
CA ASP A 55 3.50 8.64 21.71
C ASP A 55 4.22 7.37 21.21
N GLY A 56 5.31 7.56 20.46
CA GLY A 56 6.12 6.46 19.93
C GLY A 56 5.60 5.81 18.65
N ARG A 57 4.54 6.33 18.03
CA ARG A 57 3.93 5.82 16.77
C ARG A 57 4.71 6.17 15.50
N ILE A 58 5.98 6.56 15.62
CA ILE A 58 6.87 6.86 14.50
C ILE A 58 8.15 6.02 14.58
N SER A 59 8.53 5.45 13.45
CA SER A 59 9.74 4.66 13.24
C SER A 59 10.60 5.32 12.17
N PRO A 60 11.95 5.21 12.27
CA PRO A 60 12.80 5.49 11.13
C PRO A 60 12.70 4.31 10.15
N GLU A 61 12.66 4.61 8.86
CA GLU A 61 12.57 3.59 7.82
C GLU A 61 13.95 3.15 7.31
N PHE A 62 14.01 2.24 6.33
CA PHE A 62 15.22 1.67 5.76
C PHE A 62 16.28 2.71 5.32
N LEU A 63 15.83 3.83 4.74
CA LEU A 63 16.68 4.98 4.38
C LEU A 63 16.30 6.21 5.20
N GLN A 64 17.29 7.04 5.53
CA GLN A 64 17.11 8.18 6.43
C GLN A 64 16.06 9.23 6.01
N PRO A 65 15.80 9.54 4.72
CA PRO A 65 14.75 10.51 4.37
C PRO A 65 13.32 9.96 4.49
N GLN A 66 13.12 8.79 5.10
CA GLN A 66 11.82 8.16 5.20
C GLN A 66 11.45 7.90 6.67
N ILE A 67 10.21 8.20 6.99
CA ILE A 67 9.60 7.90 8.28
C ILE A 67 8.35 7.07 8.06
N GLU A 68 8.10 6.14 8.98
CA GLU A 68 6.89 5.33 9.01
C GLU A 68 6.06 5.74 10.23
N VAL A 69 4.75 5.82 10.04
CA VAL A 69 3.81 6.27 11.06
C VAL A 69 2.68 5.28 11.16
N ILE A 70 2.44 4.79 12.37
CA ILE A 70 1.60 3.63 12.63
C ILE A 70 0.38 4.06 13.45
N SER A 71 -0.82 3.77 12.95
CA SER A 71 -2.08 4.00 13.67
C SER A 71 -2.26 2.98 14.79
N SER A 72 -3.12 3.30 15.75
CA SER A 72 -3.66 2.29 16.66
C SER A 72 -4.55 1.31 15.87
N PRO A 73 -4.79 0.07 16.36
CA PRO A 73 -5.81 -0.79 15.81
C PRO A 73 -7.22 -0.24 16.09
N HIS A 74 -8.05 -0.14 15.05
CA HIS A 74 -9.41 0.40 15.13
C HIS A 74 -10.48 -0.61 14.74
N ASP A 75 -11.64 -0.49 15.39
CA ASP A 75 -12.87 -1.18 14.99
C ASP A 75 -13.70 -0.38 13.97
N ASN A 76 -13.50 0.94 13.96
CA ASN A 76 -14.31 1.92 13.27
C ASN A 76 -13.43 2.77 12.34
N VAL A 77 -13.89 2.97 11.10
CA VAL A 77 -13.14 3.73 10.10
C VAL A 77 -13.09 5.23 10.37
N ALA A 78 -14.07 5.79 11.08
CA ALA A 78 -14.06 7.18 11.49
C ALA A 78 -12.96 7.49 12.51
N ASP A 79 -12.72 6.59 13.47
CA ASP A 79 -11.64 6.75 14.46
C ASP A 79 -10.26 6.64 13.78
N ALA A 80 -10.09 5.65 12.89
CA ALA A 80 -8.88 5.52 12.08
C ALA A 80 -8.62 6.78 11.23
N ARG A 81 -9.66 7.32 10.58
CA ARG A 81 -9.56 8.59 9.83
C ARG A 81 -9.14 9.75 10.73
N ALA A 82 -9.76 9.89 11.89
CA ALA A 82 -9.46 10.98 12.82
C ALA A 82 -8.01 10.89 13.33
N GLU A 83 -7.55 9.69 13.71
CA GLU A 83 -6.19 9.46 14.16
C GLU A 83 -5.18 9.70 13.03
N LEU A 84 -5.42 9.20 11.82
CA LEU A 84 -4.49 9.37 10.69
C LEU A 84 -4.32 10.85 10.32
N ARG A 85 -5.42 11.62 10.31
CA ARG A 85 -5.37 13.09 10.14
C ARG A 85 -4.60 13.76 11.27
N ALA A 86 -4.81 13.33 12.52
CA ALA A 86 -4.10 13.88 13.66
C ALA A 86 -2.59 13.60 13.57
N LEU A 87 -2.19 12.36 13.25
CA LEU A 87 -0.80 11.95 13.09
C LEU A 87 -0.10 12.76 11.99
N ARG A 88 -0.70 12.88 10.79
CA ARG A 88 -0.15 13.72 9.70
C ARG A 88 0.05 15.17 10.13
N ARG A 89 -0.94 15.76 10.82
CA ARG A 89 -0.83 17.15 11.31
C ARG A 89 0.28 17.28 12.35
N THR A 90 0.31 16.41 13.36
CA THR A 90 1.30 16.42 14.42
C THR A 90 2.72 16.35 13.85
N ILE A 91 2.96 15.38 12.95
CA ILE A 91 4.28 15.21 12.34
C ILE A 91 4.62 16.38 11.44
N SER A 92 3.66 16.91 10.69
CA SER A 92 3.90 18.13 9.88
C SER A 92 4.23 19.34 10.74
N THR A 93 3.61 19.51 11.90
CA THR A 93 3.91 20.60 12.84
C THR A 93 5.32 20.46 13.37
N VAL A 94 5.70 19.27 13.86
CA VAL A 94 7.06 19.02 14.35
C VAL A 94 8.08 19.19 13.22
N ALA A 95 7.81 18.67 12.02
CA ALA A 95 8.71 18.84 10.87
C ALA A 95 8.96 20.33 10.57
N ALA A 96 7.91 21.16 10.59
CA ALA A 96 8.03 22.59 10.31
C ALA A 96 8.92 23.33 11.33
N GLU A 97 8.88 22.95 12.61
CA GLU A 97 9.76 23.50 13.66
C GLU A 97 11.25 23.23 13.38
N HIS A 98 11.54 22.20 12.60
CA HIS A 98 12.89 21.82 12.18
C HIS A 98 13.24 22.25 10.75
N GLY A 99 12.42 23.09 10.10
CA GLY A 99 12.63 23.53 8.72
C GLY A 99 12.34 22.43 7.68
N LEU A 100 11.55 21.43 8.05
CA LEU A 100 11.23 20.26 7.25
C LEU A 100 9.73 20.21 6.89
N ALA A 101 9.39 19.36 5.94
CA ALA A 101 8.02 19.00 5.59
C ALA A 101 7.93 17.50 5.25
N ILE A 102 6.71 16.96 5.25
CA ILE A 102 6.43 15.59 4.82
C ILE A 102 5.77 15.55 3.44
N LEU A 103 6.10 14.55 2.64
CA LEU A 103 5.42 14.22 1.38
C LEU A 103 4.93 12.77 1.39
N ALA A 104 3.63 12.58 1.15
CA ALA A 104 3.01 11.27 0.93
C ALA A 104 2.89 10.97 -0.58
N ALA A 105 3.76 10.08 -1.08
CA ALA A 105 3.76 9.59 -2.46
C ALA A 105 4.59 8.31 -2.56
N GLY A 106 4.32 7.45 -3.53
CA GLY A 106 5.05 6.19 -3.74
C GLY A 106 6.54 6.40 -4.02
N THR A 107 6.87 7.49 -4.71
CA THR A 107 8.23 7.94 -4.99
C THR A 107 8.31 9.45 -4.88
N HIS A 108 9.46 9.94 -4.43
CA HIS A 108 9.73 11.37 -4.49
C HIS A 108 10.14 11.78 -5.92
N PRO A 109 9.49 12.78 -6.55
CA PRO A 109 9.69 13.08 -7.97
C PRO A 109 11.13 13.34 -8.41
N THR A 110 11.93 13.97 -7.54
CA THR A 110 13.31 14.38 -7.83
C THR A 110 14.38 13.63 -7.04
N ALA A 111 13.99 12.69 -6.17
CA ALA A 111 14.98 12.07 -5.29
C ALA A 111 15.94 11.17 -6.08
N ALA A 112 17.22 11.23 -5.70
CA ALA A 112 18.27 10.41 -6.27
C ALA A 112 18.81 9.47 -5.19
N TRP A 113 18.60 8.17 -5.37
CA TRP A 113 19.01 7.14 -4.41
C TRP A 113 20.50 7.21 -4.04
N ARG A 114 21.39 7.59 -4.99
CA ARG A 114 22.83 7.77 -4.75
C ARG A 114 23.16 8.85 -3.72
N SER A 115 22.22 9.73 -3.41
CA SER A 115 22.38 10.81 -2.43
C SER A 115 21.75 10.50 -1.07
N ALA A 116 21.00 9.40 -0.94
CA ALA A 116 20.38 8.97 0.31
C ALA A 116 21.39 8.20 1.19
N GLN A 117 21.33 8.44 2.51
CA GLN A 117 22.09 7.67 3.50
C GLN A 117 21.22 6.56 4.12
N GLN A 118 21.87 5.45 4.48
CA GLN A 118 21.23 4.33 5.18
C GLN A 118 20.94 4.70 6.63
N THR A 119 19.85 4.15 7.18
CA THR A 119 19.54 4.28 8.60
C THR A 119 20.44 3.32 9.40
N ASN A 120 21.18 3.86 10.38
CA ASN A 120 22.06 3.05 11.23
C ASN A 120 21.23 2.19 12.21
N LYS A 121 20.93 0.94 11.85
CA LYS A 121 20.47 -0.12 12.78
C LYS A 121 21.12 -1.45 12.39
N GLU A 122 21.55 -2.24 13.39
CA GLU A 122 22.27 -3.51 13.18
C GLU A 122 21.56 -4.48 12.22
N ARG A 123 20.22 -4.53 12.24
CA ARG A 123 19.41 -5.36 11.31
C ARG A 123 19.47 -4.87 9.87
N TYR A 124 19.54 -3.55 9.65
CA TYR A 124 19.61 -2.99 8.30
C TYR A 124 20.99 -3.17 7.67
N ASP A 125 22.05 -3.23 8.49
CA ASP A 125 23.42 -3.48 8.02
C ASP A 125 23.56 -4.87 7.37
N SER A 126 22.95 -5.91 7.95
CA SER A 126 22.97 -7.26 7.35
C SER A 126 22.12 -7.32 6.08
N VAL A 127 20.93 -6.72 6.08
CA VAL A 127 20.04 -6.68 4.91
C VAL A 127 20.71 -5.92 3.75
N MET A 128 21.37 -4.79 4.02
CA MET A 128 22.10 -4.05 3.00
C MET A 128 23.35 -4.78 2.52
N HIS A 129 24.02 -5.53 3.39
CA HIS A 129 25.09 -6.44 2.97
C HIS A 129 24.58 -7.52 2.01
N ASP A 130 23.37 -8.04 2.20
CA ASP A 130 22.82 -9.06 1.30
C ASP A 130 22.28 -8.44 0.00
N LEU A 131 21.59 -7.31 0.09
CA LEU A 131 20.92 -6.67 -1.05
C LEU A 131 21.84 -5.80 -1.90
N GLN A 132 22.95 -5.29 -1.37
CA GLN A 132 23.91 -4.49 -2.13
C GLN A 132 23.23 -3.31 -2.87
N MET A 133 23.50 -3.15 -4.17
CA MET A 133 23.01 -2.01 -4.97
C MET A 133 21.49 -1.88 -5.01
N ILE A 134 20.76 -3.00 -5.03
CA ILE A 134 19.30 -2.97 -5.14
C ILE A 134 18.65 -2.48 -3.83
N GLY A 135 19.25 -2.78 -2.67
CA GLY A 135 18.81 -2.22 -1.39
C GLY A 135 18.97 -0.71 -1.33
N GLN A 136 20.06 -0.16 -1.90
CA GLN A 136 20.28 1.30 -1.93
C GLN A 136 19.25 2.07 -2.77
N ARG A 137 18.47 1.39 -3.62
CA ARG A 137 17.46 1.97 -4.49
C ARG A 137 16.06 2.00 -3.86
N ASP A 138 15.91 1.44 -2.66
CA ASP A 138 14.64 1.31 -1.93
C ASP A 138 14.21 2.64 -1.25
N LEU A 139 14.15 3.71 -2.04
CA LEU A 139 13.66 5.03 -1.62
C LEU A 139 12.19 5.17 -2.02
N LEU A 140 11.36 4.31 -1.42
CA LEU A 140 9.99 4.01 -1.82
C LEU A 140 9.06 4.09 -0.60
N CYS A 141 7.93 4.78 -0.70
CA CYS A 141 6.96 4.89 0.40
C CYS A 141 5.64 4.18 0.08
N GLY A 142 5.18 3.31 0.97
CA GLY A 142 3.94 2.56 0.88
C GLY A 142 2.83 3.06 1.80
N LEU A 143 1.66 2.49 1.56
CA LEU A 143 0.58 2.40 2.54
C LEU A 143 0.44 0.92 2.90
N HIS A 144 0.59 0.58 4.17
CA HIS A 144 0.30 -0.77 4.66
C HIS A 144 -0.99 -0.78 5.46
N VAL A 145 -1.80 -1.82 5.26
CA VAL A 145 -3.05 -1.99 5.98
C VAL A 145 -3.06 -3.38 6.60
N HIS A 146 -3.14 -3.42 7.92
CA HIS A 146 -3.25 -4.64 8.70
C HIS A 146 -4.73 -4.91 8.96
N VAL A 147 -5.20 -6.14 8.74
CA VAL A 147 -6.54 -6.58 9.14
C VAL A 147 -6.41 -7.85 9.96
N GLU A 148 -6.89 -7.81 11.20
CA GLU A 148 -7.03 -8.96 12.07
C GLU A 148 -8.09 -9.92 11.53
N LEU A 149 -7.79 -11.22 11.51
CA LEU A 149 -8.78 -12.24 11.18
C LEU A 149 -9.30 -12.88 12.48
N PRO A 150 -10.60 -13.22 12.58
CA PRO A 150 -11.14 -13.86 13.77
C PRO A 150 -10.42 -15.17 14.14
N ASP A 151 -9.97 -15.90 13.12
CA ASP A 151 -9.08 -17.05 13.25
C ASP A 151 -7.76 -16.73 12.50
N PRO A 152 -6.65 -16.48 13.22
CA PRO A 152 -5.35 -16.19 12.61
C PRO A 152 -4.79 -17.31 11.72
N ASP A 153 -5.25 -18.55 11.87
CA ASP A 153 -4.79 -19.68 11.06
C ASP A 153 -5.38 -19.63 9.64
N GLN A 154 -6.43 -18.85 9.43
CA GLN A 154 -7.03 -18.61 8.10
C GLN A 154 -6.26 -17.57 7.28
N ARG A 155 -5.18 -16.98 7.79
CA ARG A 155 -4.46 -15.90 7.09
C ARG A 155 -3.89 -16.33 5.75
N ILE A 156 -3.34 -17.55 5.65
CA ILE A 156 -2.80 -18.04 4.37
C ILE A 156 -3.92 -18.30 3.35
N ASP A 157 -5.01 -18.94 3.77
CA ASP A 157 -6.17 -19.18 2.91
C ASP A 157 -6.80 -17.86 2.42
N VAL A 158 -7.06 -16.91 3.33
CA VAL A 158 -7.61 -15.60 2.96
C VAL A 158 -6.63 -14.82 2.07
N MET A 159 -5.32 -14.90 2.33
CA MET A 159 -4.30 -14.29 1.47
C MET A 159 -4.33 -14.87 0.05
N TYR A 160 -4.38 -16.21 -0.07
CA TYR A 160 -4.48 -16.90 -1.35
C TYR A 160 -5.70 -16.42 -2.13
N ARG A 161 -6.87 -16.33 -1.48
CA ARG A 161 -8.12 -15.90 -2.12
C ARG A 161 -8.18 -14.39 -2.38
N MET A 162 -7.30 -13.61 -1.74
CA MET A 162 -7.15 -12.16 -1.92
C MET A 162 -6.34 -11.79 -3.18
N LEU A 163 -5.51 -12.70 -3.70
CA LEU A 163 -4.58 -12.41 -4.79
C LEU A 163 -5.23 -11.72 -6.01
N PRO A 164 -6.44 -12.11 -6.48
CA PRO A 164 -7.12 -11.44 -7.59
C PRO A 164 -7.41 -9.95 -7.37
N TYR A 165 -7.48 -9.49 -6.12
CA TYR A 165 -7.78 -8.09 -5.77
C TYR A 165 -6.53 -7.22 -5.62
N LEU A 166 -5.31 -7.78 -5.57
CA LEU A 166 -4.08 -7.01 -5.40
C LEU A 166 -3.87 -5.93 -6.49
N PRO A 167 -4.10 -6.20 -7.79
CA PRO A 167 -4.00 -5.19 -8.83
C PRO A 167 -4.94 -4.01 -8.61
N LEU A 168 -6.13 -4.25 -8.05
CA LEU A 168 -7.12 -3.21 -7.77
C LEU A 168 -6.63 -2.24 -6.68
N PHE A 169 -6.11 -2.76 -5.58
CA PHE A 169 -5.56 -1.91 -4.51
C PHE A 169 -4.41 -1.04 -5.01
N LEU A 170 -3.53 -1.62 -5.84
CA LEU A 170 -2.46 -0.87 -6.48
C LEU A 170 -3.00 0.22 -7.40
N ALA A 171 -3.92 -0.12 -8.31
CA ALA A 171 -4.49 0.80 -9.28
C ALA A 171 -5.15 2.03 -8.62
N LEU A 172 -5.82 1.84 -7.50
CA LEU A 172 -6.46 2.91 -6.73
C LEU A 172 -5.47 3.82 -5.99
N SER A 173 -4.26 3.32 -5.69
CA SER A 173 -3.29 4.01 -4.85
C SER A 173 -2.20 4.77 -5.62
N THR A 174 -2.07 4.56 -6.93
CA THR A 174 -0.87 4.97 -7.68
C THR A 174 -0.51 6.44 -7.47
N SER A 175 0.74 6.69 -7.04
CA SER A 175 1.22 8.03 -6.68
C SER A 175 2.69 8.25 -7.02
N SER A 176 3.25 7.42 -7.91
CA SER A 176 4.69 7.39 -8.25
C SER A 176 4.99 7.49 -9.75
N PRO A 177 4.53 8.53 -10.48
CA PRO A 177 4.78 8.64 -11.92
C PRO A 177 6.19 9.18 -12.30
N PHE A 178 6.97 9.60 -11.32
CA PHE A 178 8.30 10.18 -11.50
C PHE A 178 9.38 9.40 -10.74
N TRP A 179 10.57 9.32 -11.30
CA TRP A 179 11.76 8.76 -10.66
C TRP A 179 13.01 9.48 -11.15
N GLN A 180 13.87 9.93 -10.23
CA GLN A 180 15.10 10.67 -10.55
C GLN A 180 14.87 11.83 -11.55
N SER A 181 13.85 12.65 -11.27
CA SER A 181 13.48 13.81 -12.09
C SER A 181 13.04 13.48 -13.52
N ARG A 182 12.58 12.25 -13.76
CA ARG A 182 12.06 11.81 -15.06
C ARG A 182 10.71 11.15 -14.91
N ARG A 183 9.86 11.33 -15.92
CA ARG A 183 8.65 10.53 -16.08
C ARG A 183 9.04 9.09 -16.37
N THR A 184 8.46 8.16 -15.63
CA THR A 184 8.72 6.73 -15.78
C THR A 184 7.89 6.12 -16.90
N GLY A 185 6.76 6.76 -17.24
CA GLY A 185 5.71 6.20 -18.08
C GLY A 185 4.73 5.33 -17.30
N LEU A 186 4.97 5.06 -16.01
CA LEU A 186 4.07 4.35 -15.11
C LEU A 186 3.27 5.35 -14.28
N LYS A 187 2.12 4.92 -13.76
CA LYS A 187 1.38 5.63 -12.70
C LYS A 187 1.87 5.21 -11.32
N GLY A 188 2.14 3.93 -11.14
CA GLY A 188 2.72 3.33 -9.93
C GLY A 188 4.10 2.71 -10.21
N TYR A 189 5.18 3.50 -10.14
CA TYR A 189 6.55 3.02 -10.31
C TYR A 189 7.13 2.33 -9.06
N ARG A 190 6.61 2.63 -7.86
CA ARG A 190 7.13 2.11 -6.58
C ARG A 190 7.37 0.59 -6.63
N LEU A 191 6.33 -0.18 -6.93
CA LEU A 191 6.47 -1.64 -7.00
C LEU A 191 7.37 -2.12 -8.15
N ALA A 192 7.51 -1.35 -9.24
CA ALA A 192 8.39 -1.74 -10.34
C ALA A 192 9.87 -1.58 -9.94
N ALA A 193 10.19 -0.58 -9.13
CA ALA A 193 11.51 -0.48 -8.50
C ALA A 193 11.69 -1.56 -7.40
N TYR A 194 10.65 -1.84 -6.63
CA TYR A 194 10.68 -2.85 -5.56
C TYR A 194 10.86 -4.28 -6.08
N ASP A 195 10.37 -4.58 -7.29
CA ASP A 195 10.51 -5.90 -7.93
C ASP A 195 11.98 -6.29 -8.24
N GLU A 196 12.94 -5.37 -8.11
CA GLU A 196 14.38 -5.69 -8.17
C GLU A 196 14.84 -6.53 -6.94
N LEU A 197 14.12 -6.44 -5.82
CA LEU A 197 14.42 -7.17 -4.59
C LEU A 197 13.93 -8.62 -4.67
N PRO A 198 14.65 -9.59 -4.08
CA PRO A 198 14.20 -10.98 -4.03
C PRO A 198 12.95 -11.12 -3.14
N ARG A 199 12.10 -12.11 -3.44
CA ARG A 199 10.90 -12.44 -2.63
C ARG A 199 9.90 -11.28 -2.50
N THR A 200 9.76 -10.50 -3.56
CA THR A 200 8.76 -9.43 -3.72
C THR A 200 7.64 -9.84 -4.68
N GLY A 201 6.65 -8.95 -4.86
CA GLY A 201 5.59 -9.13 -5.84
C GLY A 201 4.40 -9.95 -5.32
N VAL A 202 3.72 -10.65 -6.23
CA VAL A 202 2.53 -11.44 -5.91
C VAL A 202 2.95 -12.75 -5.24
N PRO A 203 2.41 -13.08 -4.04
CA PRO A 203 2.68 -14.37 -3.39
C PRO A 203 2.50 -15.57 -4.33
N ASP A 204 3.25 -16.64 -4.08
CA ASP A 204 2.97 -17.93 -4.71
C ASP A 204 1.67 -18.56 -4.14
N LEU A 205 1.19 -19.62 -4.77
CA LEU A 205 -0.11 -20.24 -4.52
C LEU A 205 -0.11 -21.18 -3.29
N PHE A 206 0.37 -20.69 -2.15
CA PHE A 206 0.25 -21.41 -0.88
C PHE A 206 -1.19 -21.38 -0.40
N ARG A 207 -1.82 -22.54 -0.29
CA ARG A 207 -3.22 -22.71 0.14
C ARG A 207 -3.36 -22.92 1.63
N THR A 208 -2.37 -23.56 2.27
CA THR A 208 -2.41 -23.86 3.70
C THR A 208 -1.20 -23.30 4.46
N GLN A 209 -1.36 -23.18 5.77
CA GLN A 209 -0.28 -22.75 6.67
C GLN A 209 0.94 -23.68 6.56
N GLU A 210 0.72 -24.99 6.43
CA GLU A 210 1.79 -25.98 6.32
C GLU A 210 2.63 -25.80 5.04
N GLU A 211 1.99 -25.46 3.92
CA GLU A 211 2.70 -25.19 2.67
C GLU A 211 3.59 -23.94 2.78
N PHE A 212 3.07 -22.88 3.40
CA PHE A 212 3.84 -21.66 3.66
C PHE A 212 4.98 -21.91 4.66
N ASP A 213 4.71 -22.64 5.75
CA ASP A 213 5.71 -22.96 6.77
C ASP A 213 6.81 -23.85 6.22
N ALA A 214 6.50 -24.78 5.31
CA ALA A 214 7.48 -25.59 4.62
C ALA A 214 8.43 -24.72 3.77
N TYR A 215 7.89 -23.73 3.06
CA TYR A 215 8.68 -22.75 2.30
C TYR A 215 9.60 -21.92 3.20
N VAL A 216 9.05 -21.31 4.26
CA VAL A 216 9.84 -20.50 5.22
C VAL A 216 10.91 -21.36 5.89
N THR A 217 10.56 -22.55 6.36
CA THR A 217 11.48 -23.49 7.02
C THR A 217 12.64 -23.88 6.10
N ALA A 218 12.38 -24.12 4.81
CA ALA A 218 13.43 -24.43 3.85
C ALA A 218 14.43 -23.28 3.72
N LEU A 219 13.95 -22.04 3.60
CA LEU A 219 14.81 -20.85 3.47
C LEU A 219 15.61 -20.57 4.75
N VAL A 220 14.98 -20.72 5.92
CA VAL A 220 15.65 -20.54 7.23
C VAL A 220 16.72 -21.61 7.44
N ARG A 221 16.42 -22.89 7.18
CA ARG A 221 17.39 -24.00 7.30
C ARG A 221 18.59 -23.82 6.37
N ALA A 222 18.37 -23.22 5.20
CA ALA A 222 19.43 -22.91 4.25
C ALA A 222 20.26 -21.67 4.65
N GLY A 223 19.86 -20.93 5.70
CA GLY A 223 20.50 -19.68 6.11
C GLY A 223 20.27 -18.51 5.14
N VAL A 224 19.26 -18.61 4.27
CA VAL A 224 18.95 -17.59 3.24
C VAL A 224 18.21 -16.39 3.87
N ILE A 225 17.39 -16.64 4.89
CA ILE A 225 16.67 -15.63 5.67
C ILE A 225 16.64 -16.05 7.14
N ALA A 226 16.52 -15.08 8.06
CA ALA A 226 16.37 -15.37 9.49
C ALA A 226 14.95 -15.87 9.82
N ASP A 227 13.93 -15.27 9.20
CA ASP A 227 12.52 -15.57 9.40
C ASP A 227 11.67 -15.01 8.23
N SER A 228 10.35 -15.14 8.31
CA SER A 228 9.40 -14.71 7.28
C SER A 228 9.34 -13.18 7.06
N SER A 229 9.94 -12.35 7.93
CA SER A 229 9.97 -10.89 7.73
C SER A 229 10.84 -10.45 6.55
N TYR A 230 11.65 -11.35 5.99
CA TYR A 230 12.45 -11.18 4.76
C TYR A 230 11.67 -11.56 3.48
N ILE A 231 10.36 -11.81 3.61
CA ILE A 231 9.43 -11.98 2.50
C ILE A 231 8.64 -10.67 2.38
N TRP A 232 8.79 -10.01 1.23
CA TRP A 232 8.30 -8.65 0.98
C TRP A 232 7.24 -8.64 -0.13
N TRP A 233 6.32 -9.60 -0.07
CA TRP A 233 5.21 -9.67 -1.00
C TRP A 233 4.24 -8.49 -0.86
N ALA A 234 3.44 -8.28 -1.90
CA ALA A 234 2.36 -7.29 -1.98
C ALA A 234 1.26 -7.50 -0.92
N ILE A 235 1.21 -8.68 -0.31
CA ILE A 235 0.39 -9.02 0.85
C ILE A 235 1.08 -10.14 1.62
N ARG A 236 1.02 -10.15 2.96
CA ARG A 236 1.63 -11.20 3.77
C ARG A 236 0.92 -11.42 5.11
N PRO A 237 1.01 -12.61 5.72
CA PRO A 237 0.69 -12.77 7.13
C PRO A 237 1.72 -12.00 7.96
N SER A 238 1.26 -11.17 8.91
CA SER A 238 2.17 -10.47 9.82
C SER A 238 2.81 -11.46 10.80
N LEU A 239 4.12 -11.33 11.02
CA LEU A 239 4.87 -12.15 11.96
C LEU A 239 4.54 -11.78 13.42
N LEU A 240 4.40 -10.48 13.70
CA LEU A 240 4.25 -9.95 15.06
C LEU A 240 2.79 -9.77 15.48
N ASN A 241 1.88 -9.66 14.51
CA ASN A 241 0.47 -9.37 14.76
C ASN A 241 -0.41 -10.47 14.15
N PRO A 242 -1.59 -10.76 14.72
CA PRO A 242 -2.56 -11.74 14.19
C PRO A 242 -3.30 -11.23 12.94
N THR A 243 -2.61 -10.47 12.09
CA THR A 243 -3.20 -9.75 10.96
C THR A 243 -2.68 -10.27 9.63
N LEU A 244 -3.49 -10.08 8.59
CA LEU A 244 -3.04 -10.09 7.21
C LEU A 244 -2.70 -8.65 6.81
N GLU A 245 -1.53 -8.45 6.22
CA GLU A 245 -0.95 -7.14 5.94
C GLU A 245 -0.89 -6.91 4.43
N LEU A 246 -1.69 -5.96 3.93
CA LEU A 246 -1.62 -5.48 2.55
C LEU A 246 -0.46 -4.48 2.42
N ARG A 247 0.42 -4.69 1.44
CA ARG A 247 1.62 -3.85 1.18
C ARG A 247 1.72 -3.32 -0.25
N ALA A 248 0.81 -3.75 -1.12
CA ALA A 248 0.77 -3.37 -2.53
C ALA A 248 0.61 -1.84 -2.76
N PRO A 249 -0.25 -1.12 -2.00
CA PRO A 249 -0.52 0.29 -2.27
C PRO A 249 0.71 1.20 -2.18
N ASP A 250 0.79 2.18 -3.07
CA ASP A 250 1.67 3.33 -2.87
C ASP A 250 1.17 4.17 -1.68
N SER A 251 2.07 4.93 -1.04
CA SER A 251 1.68 5.97 -0.09
C SER A 251 0.70 6.95 -0.74
N CYS A 252 -0.47 7.13 -0.13
CA CYS A 252 -1.56 7.91 -0.69
C CYS A 252 -1.41 9.38 -0.33
N THR A 253 -1.40 10.27 -1.32
CA THR A 253 -1.24 11.71 -1.05
C THR A 253 -2.41 12.27 -0.23
N LEU A 254 -3.65 11.88 -0.54
CA LEU A 254 -4.83 12.29 0.22
C LEU A 254 -5.19 11.26 1.30
N VAL A 255 -5.52 11.74 2.51
CA VAL A 255 -5.93 10.86 3.63
C VAL A 255 -7.19 10.06 3.28
N GLU A 256 -8.16 10.70 2.62
CA GLU A 256 -9.42 10.03 2.28
C GLU A 256 -9.23 8.86 1.30
N ASP A 257 -8.18 8.89 0.47
CA ASP A 257 -7.89 7.79 -0.45
C ASP A 257 -7.25 6.61 0.31
N ALA A 258 -6.35 6.89 1.27
CA ALA A 258 -5.81 5.88 2.19
C ALA A 258 -6.93 5.18 2.99
N ILE A 259 -7.87 5.96 3.53
CA ILE A 259 -9.02 5.46 4.28
C ILE A 259 -9.96 4.62 3.41
N ALA A 260 -10.23 5.05 2.17
CA ALA A 260 -11.04 4.29 1.23
C ALA A 260 -10.41 2.93 0.90
N ILE A 261 -9.09 2.90 0.64
CA ILE A 261 -8.34 1.67 0.35
C ILE A 261 -8.32 0.75 1.57
N ALA A 262 -8.08 1.29 2.77
CA ALA A 262 -8.10 0.50 4.01
C ALA A 262 -9.49 -0.12 4.28
N ALA A 263 -10.56 0.65 4.07
CA ALA A 263 -11.94 0.17 4.20
C ALA A 263 -12.28 -0.91 3.18
N LEU A 264 -11.86 -0.74 1.93
CA LEU A 264 -12.02 -1.73 0.86
C LEU A 264 -11.29 -3.03 1.20
N TYR A 265 -10.03 -2.94 1.61
CA TYR A 265 -9.23 -4.11 1.99
C TYR A 265 -9.86 -4.87 3.16
N ARG A 266 -10.22 -4.16 4.23
CA ARG A 266 -10.90 -4.75 5.40
C ARG A 266 -12.20 -5.46 5.02
N THR A 267 -12.96 -4.86 4.11
CA THR A 267 -14.23 -5.42 3.64
C THR A 267 -14.03 -6.67 2.79
N VAL A 268 -13.07 -6.64 1.85
CA VAL A 268 -12.74 -7.82 1.04
C VAL A 268 -12.18 -8.95 1.91
N ALA A 269 -11.35 -8.62 2.92
CA ALA A 269 -10.83 -9.60 3.87
C ALA A 269 -11.96 -10.29 4.64
N ARG A 270 -12.92 -9.51 5.16
CA ARG A 270 -14.13 -10.06 5.77
C ARG A 270 -14.93 -10.90 4.79
N HIS A 271 -15.17 -10.40 3.58
CA HIS A 271 -15.95 -11.08 2.56
C HIS A 271 -15.35 -12.46 2.23
N LEU A 272 -14.04 -12.53 2.03
CA LEU A 272 -13.34 -13.77 1.75
C LEU A 272 -13.38 -14.70 2.97
N TYR A 273 -13.18 -14.18 4.19
CA TYR A 273 -13.25 -14.97 5.41
C TYR A 273 -14.63 -15.64 5.59
N VAL A 274 -15.73 -14.91 5.36
CA VAL A 274 -17.09 -15.45 5.53
C VAL A 274 -17.59 -16.27 4.33
N ASN A 275 -16.93 -16.15 3.17
CA ASN A 275 -17.25 -16.90 1.95
C ASN A 275 -16.03 -17.72 1.46
N PRO A 276 -15.67 -18.84 2.13
CA PRO A 276 -14.46 -19.60 1.83
C PRO A 276 -14.38 -20.18 0.41
N TRP A 277 -15.52 -20.33 -0.28
CA TRP A 277 -15.58 -20.81 -1.66
C TRP A 277 -15.15 -19.77 -2.71
N ARG A 278 -15.09 -18.48 -2.36
CA ARG A 278 -14.69 -17.42 -3.30
C ARG A 278 -13.21 -17.51 -3.60
N ASN A 279 -12.85 -17.65 -4.88
CA ASN A 279 -11.48 -17.81 -5.36
C ASN A 279 -10.75 -19.04 -4.78
N ALA A 280 -11.48 -20.10 -4.43
CA ALA A 280 -10.90 -21.30 -3.80
C ALA A 280 -9.98 -22.12 -4.74
N ASP A 281 -10.14 -21.98 -6.05
CA ASP A 281 -9.49 -22.82 -7.07
C ASP A 281 -8.49 -22.05 -7.95
N LEU A 282 -7.75 -21.08 -7.40
CA LEU A 282 -6.72 -20.36 -8.17
C LEU A 282 -5.62 -21.33 -8.63
N ASP A 283 -5.30 -21.24 -9.92
CA ASP A 283 -4.26 -22.03 -10.56
C ASP A 283 -3.11 -21.13 -11.09
N ALA A 284 -2.16 -21.76 -11.77
CA ALA A 284 -1.01 -21.05 -12.34
C ALA A 284 -1.43 -20.00 -13.39
N VAL A 285 -2.53 -20.23 -14.12
CA VAL A 285 -3.04 -19.29 -15.12
C VAL A 285 -3.63 -18.07 -14.43
N ALA A 286 -4.47 -18.29 -13.40
CA ALA A 286 -5.02 -17.22 -12.58
C ALA A 286 -3.91 -16.36 -11.97
N ARG A 287 -2.85 -16.98 -11.43
CA ARG A 287 -1.70 -16.21 -10.92
C ARG A 287 -0.98 -15.42 -11.99
N ALA A 288 -0.74 -16.01 -13.17
CA ALA A 288 -0.10 -15.29 -14.27
C ALA A 288 -0.91 -14.07 -14.72
N ILE A 289 -2.24 -14.19 -14.76
CA ILE A 289 -3.15 -13.07 -15.04
C ILE A 289 -3.06 -11.99 -13.94
N ILE A 290 -2.97 -12.38 -12.66
CA ILE A 290 -2.81 -11.43 -11.55
C ILE A 290 -1.51 -10.64 -11.68
N VAL A 291 -0.42 -11.30 -12.07
CA VAL A 291 0.88 -10.65 -12.32
C VAL A 291 0.79 -9.68 -13.51
N GLU A 292 0.14 -10.06 -14.60
CA GLU A 292 -0.12 -9.16 -15.74
C GLU A 292 -0.98 -7.96 -15.32
N ASN A 293 -2.04 -8.19 -14.55
CA ASN A 293 -2.92 -7.12 -14.07
C ASN A 293 -2.21 -6.19 -13.09
N LYS A 294 -1.27 -6.69 -12.28
CA LYS A 294 -0.36 -5.84 -11.49
C LYS A 294 0.41 -4.90 -12.40
N TRP A 295 0.97 -5.39 -13.51
CA TRP A 295 1.65 -4.54 -14.49
C TRP A 295 0.69 -3.51 -15.12
N GLN A 296 -0.52 -3.91 -15.51
CA GLN A 296 -1.54 -3.00 -16.03
C GLN A 296 -1.86 -1.88 -15.02
N ALA A 297 -2.02 -2.22 -13.74
CA ALA A 297 -2.23 -1.27 -12.66
C ALA A 297 -1.02 -0.33 -12.47
N GLN A 298 0.22 -0.84 -12.49
CA GLN A 298 1.42 -0.01 -12.43
C GLN A 298 1.49 0.98 -13.60
N ARG A 299 1.17 0.51 -14.81
CA ARG A 299 1.32 1.31 -16.03
C ARG A 299 0.23 2.35 -16.20
N TYR A 300 -1.01 2.00 -15.90
CA TYR A 300 -2.19 2.81 -16.25
C TYR A 300 -3.03 3.27 -15.05
N GLY A 301 -2.74 2.78 -13.83
CA GLY A 301 -3.49 3.14 -12.62
C GLY A 301 -4.97 2.78 -12.77
N VAL A 302 -5.87 3.68 -12.36
CA VAL A 302 -7.32 3.50 -12.51
C VAL A 302 -7.83 3.47 -13.96
N HIS A 303 -6.99 3.81 -14.94
CA HIS A 303 -7.33 3.74 -16.36
C HIS A 303 -7.00 2.38 -16.99
N ALA A 304 -6.54 1.43 -16.18
CA ALA A 304 -6.17 0.10 -16.63
C ALA A 304 -7.39 -0.74 -17.06
N THR A 305 -7.13 -1.66 -17.98
CA THR A 305 -8.01 -2.77 -18.31
C THR A 305 -7.33 -4.05 -17.89
N PHE A 306 -7.97 -4.81 -17.01
CA PHE A 306 -7.49 -6.08 -16.53
C PHE A 306 -7.95 -7.22 -17.44
N ALA A 307 -7.07 -8.20 -17.62
CA ALA A 307 -7.42 -9.49 -18.18
C ALA A 307 -8.24 -10.27 -17.16
N ALA A 308 -9.35 -10.85 -17.59
CA ALA A 308 -10.17 -11.77 -16.82
C ALA A 308 -10.70 -12.90 -17.73
N GLU A 309 -11.16 -14.01 -17.14
CA GLU A 309 -11.65 -15.17 -17.89
C GLU A 309 -12.83 -14.83 -18.82
N GLU A 310 -13.74 -13.96 -18.35
CA GLU A 310 -14.94 -13.52 -19.10
C GLU A 310 -14.62 -12.44 -20.15
N GLY A 311 -13.37 -11.99 -20.24
CA GLY A 311 -12.92 -10.92 -21.12
C GLY A 311 -12.29 -9.74 -20.38
N ALA A 312 -12.03 -8.66 -21.12
CA ALA A 312 -11.47 -7.44 -20.57
C ALA A 312 -12.39 -6.82 -19.51
N MET A 313 -11.83 -6.41 -18.37
CA MET A 313 -12.54 -5.73 -17.28
C MET A 313 -11.78 -4.47 -16.89
N THR A 314 -12.39 -3.30 -17.03
CA THR A 314 -11.79 -2.04 -16.58
C THR A 314 -11.71 -1.99 -15.05
N VAL A 315 -10.78 -1.20 -14.50
CA VAL A 315 -10.72 -0.95 -13.05
C VAL A 315 -12.04 -0.40 -12.53
N ALA A 316 -12.72 0.46 -13.29
CA ALA A 316 -14.03 1.00 -12.94
C ALA A 316 -15.08 -0.11 -12.75
N GLU A 317 -15.18 -1.04 -13.71
CA GLU A 317 -16.08 -2.19 -13.63
C GLU A 317 -15.72 -3.11 -12.46
N MET A 318 -14.43 -3.33 -12.22
CA MET A 318 -13.97 -4.14 -11.10
C MET A 318 -14.34 -3.50 -9.74
N VAL A 319 -14.16 -2.18 -9.60
CA VAL A 319 -14.62 -1.44 -8.41
C VAL A 319 -16.12 -1.64 -8.21
N GLU A 320 -16.94 -1.41 -9.24
CA GLU A 320 -18.39 -1.58 -9.11
C GLU A 320 -18.78 -3.01 -8.71
N ARG A 321 -18.16 -4.02 -9.34
CA ARG A 321 -18.40 -5.43 -9.00
C ARG A 321 -18.04 -5.71 -7.53
N VAL A 322 -16.87 -5.27 -7.07
CA VAL A 322 -16.42 -5.48 -5.68
C VAL A 322 -17.35 -4.78 -4.69
N ILE A 323 -17.76 -3.53 -4.96
CA ILE A 323 -18.70 -2.81 -4.10
C ILE A 323 -20.03 -3.55 -4.01
N CYS A 324 -20.55 -4.05 -5.14
CA CYS A 324 -21.80 -4.81 -5.17
C CYS A 324 -21.68 -6.14 -4.42
N ASP A 325 -20.63 -6.91 -4.69
CA ASP A 325 -20.42 -8.24 -4.10
C ASP A 325 -20.19 -8.19 -2.59
N THR A 326 -19.63 -7.08 -2.08
CA THR A 326 -19.27 -6.90 -0.67
C THR A 326 -20.18 -5.94 0.10
N ALA A 327 -21.30 -5.51 -0.49
CA ALA A 327 -22.17 -4.49 0.12
C ALA A 327 -22.66 -4.84 1.54
N ALA A 328 -23.01 -6.11 1.78
CA ALA A 328 -23.44 -6.58 3.10
C ALA A 328 -22.29 -6.55 4.13
N ASP A 329 -21.07 -6.86 3.69
CA ASP A 329 -19.87 -6.83 4.53
C ASP A 329 -19.48 -5.39 4.89
N ALA A 330 -19.53 -4.48 3.92
CA ALA A 330 -19.29 -3.05 4.14
C ALA A 330 -20.30 -2.45 5.14
N ALA A 331 -21.57 -2.83 5.02
CA ALA A 331 -22.62 -2.41 5.95
C ALA A 331 -22.38 -2.97 7.36
N ALA A 332 -21.99 -4.24 7.48
CA ALA A 332 -21.67 -4.86 8.76
C ALA A 332 -20.45 -4.24 9.45
N LEU A 333 -19.49 -3.72 8.68
CA LEU A 333 -18.30 -3.01 9.17
C LEU A 333 -18.51 -1.49 9.34
N GLY A 334 -19.67 -0.96 8.92
CA GLY A 334 -19.98 0.47 9.00
C GLY A 334 -19.10 1.36 8.09
N CYS A 335 -18.63 0.85 6.96
CA CYS A 335 -17.69 1.56 6.07
C CYS A 335 -18.18 1.72 4.62
N THR A 336 -19.50 1.64 4.39
CA THR A 336 -20.10 1.79 3.06
C THR A 336 -19.76 3.13 2.40
N ALA A 337 -19.72 4.22 3.15
CA ALA A 337 -19.39 5.54 2.61
C ALA A 337 -17.93 5.62 2.12
N GLU A 338 -17.02 5.02 2.88
CA GLU A 338 -15.59 4.95 2.58
C GLU A 338 -15.30 4.09 1.36
N ILE A 339 -15.97 2.95 1.22
CA ILE A 339 -15.84 2.14 0.00
C ILE A 339 -16.40 2.86 -1.22
N ASN A 340 -17.49 3.61 -1.07
CA ASN A 340 -18.04 4.39 -2.18
C ASN A 340 -17.08 5.49 -2.66
N ARG A 341 -16.13 5.95 -1.83
CA ARG A 341 -15.06 6.88 -2.24
C ARG A 341 -14.15 6.27 -3.32
N CYS A 342 -14.03 4.93 -3.42
CA CYS A 342 -13.27 4.29 -4.50
C CYS A 342 -13.83 4.65 -5.90
N ARG A 343 -15.14 4.89 -6.03
CA ARG A 343 -15.73 5.41 -7.28
C ARG A 343 -15.22 6.79 -7.63
N ALA A 344 -15.03 7.63 -6.61
CA ALA A 344 -14.50 8.97 -6.81
C ALA A 344 -13.03 8.93 -7.22
N ILE A 345 -12.21 8.03 -6.63
CA ILE A 345 -10.81 7.82 -7.06
C ILE A 345 -10.76 7.44 -8.55
N VAL A 346 -11.60 6.49 -8.98
CA VAL A 346 -11.69 6.12 -10.40
C VAL A 346 -12.14 7.30 -11.27
N GLY A 347 -13.15 8.06 -10.83
CA GLY A 347 -13.70 9.18 -11.59
C GLY A 347 -12.78 10.39 -11.71
N SER A 348 -11.99 10.70 -10.67
CA SER A 348 -11.07 11.85 -10.66
C SER A 348 -9.65 11.52 -11.05
N GLY A 349 -9.27 10.25 -11.06
CA GLY A 349 -7.89 9.81 -11.09
C GLY A 349 -7.25 9.81 -9.70
N THR A 350 -6.04 9.23 -9.67
CA THR A 350 -5.20 9.06 -8.49
C THR A 350 -4.24 10.23 -8.29
N SER A 351 -3.42 10.18 -7.23
CA SER A 351 -2.33 11.13 -7.05
C SER A 351 -1.37 11.17 -8.26
N ALA A 352 -1.10 10.03 -8.91
CA ALA A 352 -0.27 10.01 -10.12
C ALA A 352 -0.89 10.83 -11.28
N ASP A 353 -2.22 10.83 -11.42
CA ASP A 353 -2.93 11.64 -12.41
C ASP A 353 -2.77 13.13 -12.11
N ALA A 354 -2.99 13.53 -10.85
CA ALA A 354 -2.86 14.91 -10.42
C ALA A 354 -1.41 15.43 -10.56
N GLN A 355 -0.41 14.64 -10.15
CA GLN A 355 1.00 15.01 -10.33
C GLN A 355 1.36 15.21 -11.80
N LEU A 356 0.89 14.34 -12.69
CA LEU A 356 1.14 14.47 -14.13
C LEU A 356 0.44 15.70 -14.72
N ALA A 357 -0.79 16.00 -14.28
CA ALA A 357 -1.52 17.20 -14.70
C ALA A 357 -0.81 18.49 -14.25
N VAL A 358 -0.35 18.55 -12.99
CA VAL A 358 0.44 19.68 -12.47
C VAL A 358 1.72 19.86 -13.28
N PHE A 359 2.42 18.77 -13.58
CA PHE A 359 3.63 18.82 -14.41
C PHE A 359 3.33 19.38 -15.81
N GLU A 360 2.28 18.89 -16.48
CA GLU A 360 1.91 19.36 -17.83
C GLU A 360 1.58 20.86 -17.84
N ALA A 361 0.85 21.34 -16.84
CA ALA A 361 0.49 22.74 -16.74
C ALA A 361 1.73 23.66 -16.62
N HIS A 362 2.79 23.19 -15.96
CA HIS A 362 3.99 24.00 -15.69
C HIS A 362 5.12 23.78 -16.69
N ILE A 363 5.16 22.66 -17.42
CA ILE A 363 6.18 22.42 -18.45
C ILE A 363 5.91 23.25 -19.71
N GLN A 364 4.64 23.55 -20.01
CA GLN A 364 4.25 24.33 -21.19
C GLN A 364 4.79 25.77 -21.15
N SER A 365 4.93 26.35 -19.97
CA SER A 365 5.40 27.73 -19.75
C SER A 365 6.77 27.80 -19.06
N GLY A 366 7.42 26.66 -18.82
CA GLY A 366 8.57 26.57 -17.92
C GLY A 366 9.61 25.52 -18.33
N SER A 367 10.46 25.15 -17.37
CA SER A 367 11.48 24.11 -17.52
C SER A 367 11.06 22.81 -16.81
N PRO A 368 11.69 21.66 -17.09
CA PRO A 368 11.47 20.43 -16.33
C PRO A 368 11.66 20.61 -14.82
N GLY A 369 12.65 21.42 -14.41
CA GLY A 369 12.91 21.69 -12.99
C GLY A 369 11.78 22.48 -12.32
N THR A 370 11.25 23.50 -12.97
CA THR A 370 10.13 24.29 -12.44
C THR A 370 8.84 23.47 -12.37
N ALA A 371 8.59 22.61 -13.37
CA ALA A 371 7.44 21.71 -13.36
C ALA A 371 7.52 20.68 -12.23
N LEU A 372 8.69 20.07 -12.01
CA LEU A 372 8.89 19.13 -10.90
C LEU A 372 8.77 19.80 -9.53
N ARG A 373 9.23 21.05 -9.39
CA ARG A 373 9.04 21.83 -8.15
C ARG A 373 7.56 22.08 -7.88
N ALA A 374 6.78 22.44 -8.89
CA ALA A 374 5.33 22.60 -8.72
C ALA A 374 4.65 21.28 -8.32
N VAL A 375 5.12 20.13 -8.84
CA VAL A 375 4.63 18.81 -8.42
C VAL A 375 4.95 18.55 -6.95
N THR A 376 6.19 18.75 -6.48
CA THR A 376 6.55 18.50 -5.08
C THR A 376 5.84 19.46 -4.12
N GLU A 377 5.64 20.72 -4.51
CA GLU A 377 4.82 21.69 -3.76
C GLU A 377 3.36 21.22 -3.66
N TRP A 378 2.78 20.73 -4.76
CA TRP A 378 1.43 20.18 -4.76
C TRP A 378 1.31 18.95 -3.85
N ILE A 379 2.25 18.00 -3.92
CA ILE A 379 2.23 16.81 -3.04
C ILE A 379 2.31 17.24 -1.58
N ALA A 380 3.21 18.16 -1.23
CA ALA A 380 3.37 18.63 0.15
C ALA A 380 2.08 19.30 0.67
N ALA A 381 1.41 20.11 -0.15
CA ALA A 381 0.15 20.74 0.21
C ALA A 381 -0.99 19.74 0.34
N ALA A 382 -1.10 18.79 -0.60
CA ALA A 382 -2.15 17.78 -0.62
C ALA A 382 -1.99 16.72 0.48
N THR A 383 -0.75 16.46 0.93
CA THR A 383 -0.45 15.54 2.05
C THR A 383 -1.21 15.89 3.33
N LEU A 384 -1.56 17.16 3.53
CA LEU A 384 -2.22 17.66 4.75
C LEU A 384 -3.74 17.85 4.60
N GLN A 385 -4.33 17.50 3.45
CA GLN A 385 -5.76 17.69 3.17
C GLN A 385 -6.65 16.55 3.67
#